data_AF-A0A9P5E981-F1
#
_entry.id   AF-A0A9P5E981-F1
#
_cell.length_a   1.000
_cell.length_b   1.000
_cell.length_c   1.000
_cell.angle_alpha   90.00
_cell.angle_beta   90.00
_cell.angle_gamma   90.00
#
_symmetry.space_group_name_H-M   'P 1'
#
loop_
_entity.id
_entity.type
_entity.pdbx_description
1 polymer ?
#
loop_
_entity_poly.entity_id
_entity_poly.type
_entity_poly.pdbx_seq_one_letter_code
_entity_poly.pdbx_strand_id
1 'polypeptide(L)'
;MIIEDRVRGPFPLCHLDLHYGNMLFDKEYNLTGIIDWSSAQAAPLEQLSVCPEFATFPGMSDEENQPMIDFKNLVVQSIREIEQDQERKPPLDNPDLDITGQSNLTPLSTYMASKGVEITYRQYMSSPRGSLFAGRMVAGLIYGKSVTWEQLKEVYGAMSLF
;
A
#
# COMPACT_ATOMS: atom_id res chain seq x y z
N MET A 1 -19.95 -0.42 3.74
CA MET A 1 -19.98 -0.78 2.31
C MET A 1 -18.79 -1.69 2.07
N ILE A 2 -18.99 -2.90 1.56
CA ILE A 2 -17.89 -3.80 1.20
C ILE A 2 -17.28 -3.25 -0.09
N ILE A 3 -15.97 -3.05 -0.11
CA ILE A 3 -15.26 -2.68 -1.33
C ILE A 3 -15.00 -3.99 -2.08
N GLU A 4 -15.76 -4.21 -3.15
CA GLU A 4 -15.81 -5.47 -3.89
C GLU A 4 -14.43 -5.93 -4.37
N ASP A 5 -13.60 -4.98 -4.80
CA ASP A 5 -12.27 -5.28 -5.33
C ASP A 5 -11.25 -5.75 -4.27
N ARG A 6 -11.54 -5.53 -2.98
CA ARG A 6 -10.68 -6.02 -1.88
C ARG A 6 -11.00 -7.44 -1.47
N VAL A 7 -12.23 -7.88 -1.76
CA VAL A 7 -12.70 -9.23 -1.43
C VAL A 7 -12.53 -10.16 -2.62
N ARG A 8 -12.84 -9.68 -3.83
CA ARG A 8 -12.87 -10.48 -5.06
C ARG A 8 -11.72 -10.19 -6.01
N GLY A 9 -10.82 -9.27 -5.65
CA GLY A 9 -9.69 -8.87 -6.46
C GLY A 9 -10.00 -7.70 -7.41
N PRO A 10 -8.99 -7.22 -8.14
CA PRO A 10 -7.86 -8.01 -8.65
C PRO A 10 -6.80 -8.35 -7.60
N PHE A 11 -6.15 -9.51 -7.78
CA PHE A 11 -4.98 -9.94 -7.03
C PHE A 11 -3.74 -9.90 -7.94
N PRO A 12 -3.11 -8.73 -8.14
CA PRO A 12 -1.95 -8.62 -9.01
C PRO A 12 -0.77 -9.46 -8.51
N LEU A 13 0.13 -9.81 -9.43
CA LEU A 13 1.43 -10.36 -9.09
C LEU A 13 2.26 -9.28 -8.37
N CYS A 14 2.63 -9.55 -7.13
CA CYS A 14 3.40 -8.65 -6.28
C CYS A 14 4.79 -9.24 -5.97
N HIS A 15 5.80 -8.38 -5.84
CA HIS A 15 7.17 -8.77 -5.48
C HIS A 15 7.31 -9.22 -4.01
N LEU A 16 6.54 -8.59 -3.11
CA LEU A 16 6.50 -8.79 -1.64
C LEU A 16 7.78 -8.45 -0.85
N ASP A 17 8.87 -8.17 -1.55
CA ASP A 17 10.11 -7.64 -0.97
C ASP A 17 10.67 -6.49 -1.84
N LEU A 18 9.81 -5.57 -2.27
CA LEU A 18 10.22 -4.47 -3.14
C LEU A 18 10.85 -3.36 -2.28
N HIS A 19 12.17 -3.25 -2.35
CA HIS A 19 12.96 -2.20 -1.71
C HIS A 19 14.19 -1.87 -2.58
N TYR A 20 14.92 -0.80 -2.25
CA TYR A 20 16.03 -0.28 -3.06
C TYR A 20 17.14 -1.31 -3.33
N GLY A 21 17.32 -2.29 -2.45
CA GLY A 21 18.32 -3.35 -2.61
C GLY A 21 17.97 -4.35 -3.72
N ASN A 22 16.69 -4.44 -4.07
CA ASN A 22 16.17 -5.28 -5.15
C ASN A 22 15.91 -4.47 -6.45
N MET A 23 16.29 -3.19 -6.49
CA MET A 23 16.19 -2.30 -7.65
C MET A 23 17.58 -1.99 -8.21
N LEU A 24 17.78 -2.29 -9.50
CA LEU A 24 19.06 -2.03 -10.18
C LEU A 24 18.98 -0.75 -11.00
N PHE A 25 19.98 0.13 -10.84
CA PHE A 25 20.07 1.39 -11.57
C PHE A 25 21.35 1.44 -12.42
N ASP A 26 21.27 2.04 -13.60
CA ASP A 26 22.45 2.39 -14.38
C ASP A 26 23.14 3.66 -13.82
N LYS A 27 24.21 4.09 -14.50
CA LYS A 27 25.00 5.27 -14.10
C LYS A 27 24.24 6.60 -14.30
N GLU A 28 23.15 6.58 -15.06
CA GLU A 28 22.24 7.71 -15.26
C GLU A 28 21.01 7.66 -14.33
N TYR A 29 20.98 6.72 -13.37
CA TYR A 29 19.86 6.48 -12.45
C TYR A 29 18.56 6.02 -13.10
N ASN A 30 18.63 5.38 -14.28
CA ASN A 30 17.46 4.69 -14.83
C ASN A 30 17.30 3.32 -14.16
N LEU A 31 16.07 2.96 -13.79
CA LEU A 31 15.75 1.61 -13.32
C LEU A 31 15.94 0.61 -14.47
N THR A 32 16.91 -0.29 -14.32
CA THR A 32 17.29 -1.28 -15.34
C THR A 32 16.78 -2.69 -15.04
N GLY A 33 16.42 -2.97 -13.80
CA GLY A 33 15.91 -4.28 -13.42
C GLY A 33 15.39 -4.33 -11.99
N ILE A 34 14.54 -5.33 -11.76
CA ILE A 34 14.06 -5.75 -10.43
C ILE A 34 14.47 -7.20 -10.24
N ILE A 35 15.11 -7.53 -9.13
CA ILE A 35 15.67 -8.86 -8.83
C ILE A 35 15.06 -9.44 -7.55
N ASP A 36 15.36 -10.71 -7.26
CA ASP A 36 14.88 -11.45 -6.08
C ASP A 36 13.35 -11.66 -6.03
N TRP A 37 12.81 -12.17 -7.13
CA TRP A 37 11.39 -12.54 -7.28
C TRP A 37 11.00 -13.83 -6.53
N SER A 38 11.84 -14.33 -5.61
CA SER A 38 11.64 -15.62 -4.94
C SER A 38 10.34 -15.69 -4.12
N SER A 39 9.87 -14.55 -3.63
CA SER A 39 8.62 -14.41 -2.85
C SER A 39 7.43 -13.92 -3.68
N ALA A 40 7.56 -13.83 -5.00
CA ALA A 40 6.53 -13.26 -5.85
C ALA A 40 5.26 -14.12 -5.86
N GLN A 41 4.11 -13.48 -5.63
CA GLN A 41 2.80 -14.16 -5.64
C GLN A 41 1.67 -13.20 -5.97
N ALA A 42 0.52 -13.76 -6.37
CA ALA A 42 -0.72 -12.99 -6.46
C ALA A 42 -1.15 -12.56 -5.05
N ALA A 43 -1.34 -11.25 -4.85
CA ALA A 43 -1.66 -10.70 -3.55
C ALA A 43 -2.67 -9.55 -3.66
N PRO A 44 -3.35 -9.13 -2.57
CA PRO A 44 -4.22 -7.97 -2.60
C PRO A 44 -3.48 -6.72 -3.12
N LEU A 45 -4.18 -5.86 -3.86
CA LEU A 45 -3.63 -4.63 -4.46
C LEU A 45 -2.86 -3.78 -3.44
N GLU A 46 -3.29 -3.80 -2.17
CA GLU A 46 -2.65 -3.11 -1.05
C GLU A 46 -1.17 -3.47 -0.88
N GLN A 47 -0.76 -4.68 -1.26
CA GLN A 47 0.63 -5.13 -1.15
C GLN A 47 1.57 -4.36 -2.08
N LEU A 48 1.09 -3.80 -3.19
CA LEU A 48 1.91 -2.93 -4.05
C LEU A 48 2.34 -1.62 -3.36
N SER A 49 1.66 -1.26 -2.27
CA SER A 49 1.97 -0.07 -1.49
C SER A 49 3.01 -0.32 -0.39
N VAL A 50 3.36 -1.59 -0.15
CA VAL A 50 4.30 -1.99 0.90
C VAL A 50 5.72 -1.89 0.35
N CYS A 51 6.25 -0.67 0.37
CA CYS A 51 7.57 -0.29 -0.12
C CYS A 51 8.21 0.63 0.93
N PRO A 52 9.31 0.21 1.59
CA PRO A 52 9.94 0.99 2.67
C PRO A 52 10.29 2.42 2.27
N GLU A 53 10.60 2.66 1.01
CA GLU A 53 10.98 3.95 0.44
C GLU A 53 9.84 4.97 0.47
N PHE A 54 8.58 4.53 0.62
CA PHE A 54 7.41 5.42 0.72
C PHE A 54 7.02 5.77 2.15
N ALA A 55 7.64 5.15 3.16
CA ALA A 55 7.12 5.15 4.51
C ALA A 55 7.94 6.04 5.45
N THR A 56 7.30 7.02 6.09
CA THR A 56 7.96 7.89 7.06
C THR A 56 8.42 7.14 8.31
N PHE A 57 9.45 7.67 8.97
CA PHE A 57 9.92 7.16 10.25
C PHE A 57 9.40 8.02 11.41
N PRO A 58 8.60 7.48 12.35
CA PRO A 58 8.03 8.27 13.46
C PRO A 58 9.04 8.89 14.41
N GLY A 59 10.30 8.44 14.38
CA GLY A 59 11.39 9.00 15.17
C GLY A 59 12.18 10.12 14.47
N MET A 60 11.85 10.44 13.22
CA MET A 60 12.47 11.51 12.44
C MET A 60 11.62 12.78 12.48
N SER A 61 12.24 13.94 12.28
CA SER A 61 11.52 15.21 12.14
C SER A 61 10.68 15.27 10.86
N ASP A 62 9.83 16.29 10.74
CA ASP A 62 9.04 16.50 9.53
C ASP A 62 9.96 16.79 8.33
N GLU A 63 11.03 17.57 8.52
CA GLU A 63 12.02 17.87 7.50
C GLU A 63 12.79 16.63 7.04
N GLU A 64 13.15 15.75 7.98
CA GLU A 64 13.83 14.48 7.68
C GLU A 64 12.92 13.50 6.92
N ASN A 65 11.62 13.51 7.21
CA ASN A 65 10.62 12.69 6.52
C ASN A 65 10.18 13.27 5.16
N GLN A 66 10.42 14.56 4.91
CA GLN A 66 9.93 15.25 3.73
C GLN A 66 10.33 14.58 2.40
N PRO A 67 11.58 14.10 2.20
CA PRO A 67 11.96 13.45 0.94
C PRO A 67 11.14 12.19 0.63
N MET A 68 10.73 11.42 1.65
CA MET A 68 9.92 10.21 1.47
C MET A 68 8.50 10.57 1.06
N ILE A 69 7.96 11.65 1.65
CA ILE A 69 6.65 12.20 1.30
C ILE A 69 6.65 12.70 -0.14
N ASP A 70 7.66 13.47 -0.52
CA ASP A 70 7.82 14.00 -1.87
C ASP A 70 7.95 12.88 -2.90
N PHE A 71 8.79 11.87 -2.62
CA PHE A 71 8.96 10.72 -3.49
C PHE A 71 7.66 9.92 -3.65
N LYS A 72 6.94 9.65 -2.56
CA LYS A 72 5.62 8.99 -2.60
C LYS A 72 4.63 9.79 -3.44
N ASN A 73 4.59 11.11 -3.28
CA ASN A 73 3.70 11.97 -4.05
C ASN A 73 4.01 11.94 -5.54
N LEU A 74 5.30 11.98 -5.91
CA LEU A 74 5.75 11.83 -7.30
C LEU A 74 5.31 10.50 -7.89
N VAL A 75 5.54 9.38 -7.18
CA VAL A 75 5.13 8.05 -7.66
C VAL A 75 3.61 7.95 -7.82
N VAL A 76 2.84 8.43 -6.85
CA VAL A 76 1.36 8.44 -6.93
C VAL A 76 0.89 9.25 -8.13
N GLN A 77 1.53 10.38 -8.42
CA GLN A 77 1.21 11.21 -9.57
C GLN A 77 1.55 10.51 -10.89
N SER A 78 2.72 9.87 -11.01
CA SER A 78 3.09 9.09 -12.19
C SER A 78 2.12 7.91 -12.43
N ILE A 79 1.72 7.20 -11.37
CA ILE A 79 0.73 6.11 -11.49
C ILE A 79 -0.61 6.67 -11.99
N ARG A 80 -1.03 7.83 -11.48
CA ARG A 80 -2.28 8.47 -11.90
C ARG A 80 -2.24 8.85 -13.38
N GLU A 81 -1.13 9.37 -13.87
CA GLU A 81 -0.94 9.69 -15.29
C GLU A 81 -1.03 8.43 -16.16
N ILE A 82 -0.37 7.34 -15.76
CA ILE A 82 -0.46 6.04 -16.44
C ILE A 82 -1.91 5.50 -16.44
N GLU A 83 -2.61 5.59 -15.31
CA GLU A 83 -4.01 5.16 -15.18
C GLU A 83 -4.97 5.99 -16.06
N GLN A 84 -4.64 7.26 -16.33
CA GLN A 84 -5.41 8.14 -17.22
C GLN A 84 -5.11 7.90 -18.70
N ASP A 85 -3.85 7.61 -19.04
CA ASP A 85 -3.38 7.37 -20.40
C ASP A 85 -3.71 5.96 -20.90
N GLN A 86 -3.96 5.01 -19.99
CA GLN A 86 -4.51 3.72 -20.37
C GLN A 86 -5.96 3.90 -20.84
N GLU A 87 -6.15 4.05 -22.16
CA GLU A 87 -7.38 3.56 -22.80
C GLU A 87 -7.64 2.17 -22.23
N ARG A 88 -8.87 1.90 -21.75
CA ARG A 88 -9.29 0.62 -21.17
C ARG A 88 -9.06 -0.52 -22.16
N LYS A 89 -7.82 -0.98 -22.27
CA LYS A 89 -7.41 -2.07 -23.16
C LYS A 89 -7.90 -3.36 -22.53
N PRO A 90 -8.60 -4.22 -23.29
CA PRO A 90 -9.09 -5.47 -22.75
C PRO A 90 -7.91 -6.29 -22.22
N PRO A 91 -8.11 -7.05 -21.13
CA PRO A 91 -7.07 -7.92 -20.59
C PRO A 91 -6.45 -8.75 -21.72
N LEU A 92 -5.12 -8.88 -21.73
CA LEU A 92 -4.40 -9.64 -22.76
C LEU A 92 -4.93 -11.09 -22.87
N ASP A 93 -5.39 -11.62 -21.75
CA ASP A 93 -5.86 -12.99 -21.57
C ASP A 93 -7.33 -13.15 -22.01
N ASN A 94 -8.07 -12.04 -22.15
CA ASN A 94 -9.47 -12.04 -22.60
C ASN A 94 -9.78 -10.74 -23.38
N PRO A 95 -9.39 -10.68 -24.67
CA PRO A 95 -9.54 -9.50 -25.51
C PRO A 95 -11.02 -9.12 -25.77
N ASP A 96 -11.95 -10.05 -25.56
CA ASP A 96 -13.40 -9.85 -25.74
C ASP A 96 -14.11 -9.43 -24.44
N LEU A 97 -13.38 -9.30 -23.33
CA LEU A 97 -13.98 -8.89 -22.06
C LEU A 97 -14.41 -7.43 -22.17
N ASP A 98 -15.73 -7.21 -22.17
CA ASP A 98 -16.32 -5.88 -22.19
C ASP A 98 -16.04 -5.14 -20.87
N ILE A 99 -14.91 -4.43 -20.84
CA ILE A 99 -14.49 -3.60 -19.69
C ILE A 99 -15.29 -2.29 -19.59
N THR A 100 -16.22 -2.02 -20.53
CA THR A 100 -17.05 -0.82 -20.46
C THR A 100 -17.96 -0.82 -19.21
N GLY A 101 -18.08 -1.96 -18.51
CA GLY A 101 -18.79 -2.10 -17.22
C GLY A 101 -17.95 -2.23 -15.93
N GLN A 102 -16.61 -2.31 -15.94
CA GLN A 102 -15.81 -2.39 -14.70
C GLN A 102 -15.56 -1.00 -14.07
N SER A 103 -16.63 -0.22 -13.85
CA SER A 103 -16.56 1.16 -13.35
C SER A 103 -16.15 1.30 -11.88
N ASN A 104 -15.86 0.21 -11.16
CA ASN A 104 -15.78 0.20 -9.70
C ASN A 104 -14.45 -0.31 -9.11
N LEU A 105 -13.44 -0.61 -9.94
CA LEU A 105 -12.12 -0.96 -9.41
C LEU A 105 -11.43 0.31 -8.88
N THR A 106 -10.91 0.24 -7.67
CA THR A 106 -10.15 1.30 -7.02
C THR A 106 -8.83 1.48 -7.77
N PRO A 107 -8.57 2.65 -8.36
CA PRO A 107 -7.26 2.91 -8.95
C PRO A 107 -6.16 2.79 -7.87
N LEU A 108 -5.00 2.26 -8.25
CA LEU A 108 -3.86 2.11 -7.34
C LEU A 108 -3.42 3.48 -6.82
N SER A 109 -3.40 4.51 -7.68
CA SER A 109 -3.08 5.88 -7.24
C SER A 109 -4.04 6.38 -6.15
N THR A 110 -5.32 6.03 -6.25
CA THR A 110 -6.35 6.41 -5.27
C THR A 110 -6.11 5.72 -3.94
N TYR A 111 -5.77 4.43 -3.97
CA TYR A 111 -5.43 3.68 -2.76
C TYR A 111 -4.14 4.20 -2.11
N MET A 112 -3.07 4.40 -2.88
CA MET A 112 -1.78 4.88 -2.39
C MET A 112 -1.82 6.31 -1.83
N ALA A 113 -2.79 7.13 -2.25
CA ALA A 113 -3.06 8.44 -1.68
C ALA A 113 -3.91 8.40 -0.38
N SER A 114 -4.50 7.25 -0.04
CA SER A 114 -5.39 7.11 1.12
C SER A 114 -4.61 6.89 2.42
N LYS A 115 -5.31 6.86 3.58
CA LYS A 115 -4.70 6.40 4.84
C LYS A 115 -4.45 4.88 4.85
N GLY A 116 -5.07 4.14 3.92
CA GLY A 116 -4.97 2.67 3.83
C GLY A 116 -3.54 2.19 3.64
N VAL A 117 -2.75 2.86 2.79
CA VAL A 117 -1.32 2.51 2.60
C VAL A 117 -0.53 2.57 3.90
N GLU A 118 -0.75 3.60 4.72
CA GLU A 118 -0.04 3.76 5.98
C GLU A 118 -0.45 2.66 6.96
N ILE A 119 -1.75 2.32 7.00
CA ILE A 119 -2.26 1.23 7.83
C ILE A 119 -1.64 -0.10 7.40
N THR A 120 -1.71 -0.43 6.11
CA THR A 120 -1.16 -1.68 5.56
C THR A 120 0.34 -1.78 5.79
N TYR A 121 1.10 -0.73 5.49
CA TYR A 121 2.54 -0.73 5.69
C TYR A 121 2.91 -0.96 7.16
N ARG A 122 2.28 -0.22 8.08
CA ARG A 122 2.58 -0.33 9.52
C ARG A 122 2.20 -1.68 10.09
N GLN A 123 1.13 -2.29 9.59
CA GLN A 123 0.75 -3.64 9.98
C GLN A 123 1.70 -4.69 9.42
N TYR A 124 2.05 -4.58 8.13
CA TYR A 124 2.93 -5.53 7.44
C TYR A 124 4.34 -5.54 8.02
N MET A 125 4.91 -4.36 8.27
CA MET A 125 6.27 -4.20 8.79
C MET A 125 6.36 -4.34 10.32
N SER A 126 5.27 -4.66 11.01
CA SER A 126 5.27 -4.73 12.46
C SER A 126 5.92 -6.01 12.97
N SER A 127 6.99 -5.88 13.75
CA SER A 127 7.50 -7.00 14.53
C SER A 127 6.61 -7.27 15.76
N PRO A 128 6.65 -8.47 16.35
CA PRO A 128 5.92 -8.75 17.60
C PRO A 128 6.22 -7.74 18.72
N ARG A 129 7.45 -7.25 18.81
CA ARG A 129 7.86 -6.22 19.80
C ARG A 129 7.34 -4.82 19.44
N GLY A 130 7.17 -4.52 18.15
CA GLY A 130 6.64 -3.24 17.65
C GLY A 130 5.11 -3.18 17.55
N SER A 131 4.43 -4.31 17.71
CA SER A 131 2.98 -4.47 17.51
C SER A 131 2.13 -3.48 18.31
N LEU A 132 2.48 -3.24 19.59
CA LEU A 132 1.76 -2.28 20.43
C LEU A 132 1.88 -0.84 19.91
N PHE A 133 3.08 -0.45 19.47
CA PHE A 133 3.32 0.87 18.91
C PHE A 133 2.57 1.03 17.57
N ALA A 134 2.70 0.05 16.67
CA ALA A 134 1.98 0.05 15.40
C ALA A 134 0.46 0.08 15.59
N GLY A 135 -0.07 -0.70 16.55
CA GLY A 135 -1.49 -0.73 16.88
C GLY A 135 -2.02 0.63 17.33
N ARG A 136 -1.28 1.37 18.16
CA ARG A 136 -1.65 2.74 18.58
C ARG A 136 -1.66 3.72 17.41
N MET A 137 -0.64 3.65 16.54
CA MET A 137 -0.55 4.49 15.35
C MET A 137 -1.72 4.23 14.39
N VAL A 138 -1.97 2.96 14.08
CA VAL A 138 -3.07 2.52 13.20
C VAL A 138 -4.43 2.91 13.79
N ALA A 139 -4.63 2.76 15.10
CA ALA A 139 -5.85 3.21 15.77
C ALA A 139 -6.08 4.72 15.55
N GLY A 140 -5.04 5.54 15.70
CA GLY A 140 -5.12 6.97 15.42
C GLY A 140 -5.45 7.29 13.95
N LEU A 141 -4.99 6.48 13.00
CA LEU A 141 -5.31 6.66 11.57
C LEU A 141 -6.76 6.31 11.26
N ILE A 142 -7.28 5.22 11.85
CA ILE A 142 -8.65 4.71 11.62
C ILE A 142 -9.68 5.60 12.33
N TYR A 143 -9.48 5.87 13.61
CA TYR A 143 -10.49 6.52 14.44
C TYR A 143 -10.22 8.02 14.68
N GLY A 144 -9.04 8.54 14.30
CA GLY A 144 -8.68 9.92 14.58
C GLY A 144 -8.48 10.17 16.08
N LYS A 145 -8.82 11.38 16.53
CA LYS A 145 -8.70 11.79 17.94
C LYS A 145 -9.94 11.48 18.79
N SER A 146 -11.01 11.00 18.19
CA SER A 146 -12.30 10.79 18.87
C SER A 146 -12.37 9.51 19.69
N VAL A 147 -11.51 8.53 19.40
CA VAL A 147 -11.42 7.26 20.12
C VAL A 147 -10.01 7.09 20.69
N THR A 148 -9.91 6.85 21.99
CA THR A 148 -8.62 6.65 22.67
C THR A 148 -8.17 5.19 22.63
N TRP A 149 -6.87 4.97 22.82
CA TRP A 149 -6.31 3.63 22.92
C TRP A 149 -6.90 2.83 24.10
N GLU A 150 -7.21 3.51 25.20
CA GLU A 150 -7.81 2.95 26.40
C GLU A 150 -9.24 2.46 26.13
N GLN A 151 -10.05 3.23 25.39
CA GLN A 151 -11.38 2.81 24.97
C GLN A 151 -11.31 1.56 24.08
N LEU A 152 -10.34 1.51 23.15
CA LEU A 152 -10.16 0.32 22.31
C LEU A 152 -9.74 -0.91 23.14
N LYS A 153 -8.90 -0.74 24.16
CA LYS A 153 -8.56 -1.85 25.08
C LYS A 153 -9.77 -2.32 25.88
N GLU A 154 -10.63 -1.43 26.35
CA GLU A 154 -11.85 -1.81 27.08
C GLU A 154 -12.79 -2.64 26.20
N VAL A 155 -12.95 -2.24 24.94
CA VAL A 155 -13.82 -2.93 23.98
C VAL A 155 -13.21 -4.25 23.50
N TYR A 156 -11.95 -4.23 23.06
CA TYR A 156 -11.33 -5.36 22.35
C TYR A 156 -10.37 -6.17 23.22
N GLY A 157 -9.77 -5.59 24.25
CA GLY A 157 -8.74 -6.24 25.07
C GLY A 157 -9.29 -7.33 26.00
N ALA A 158 -10.58 -7.33 26.27
CA ALA A 158 -11.28 -8.38 27.02
C ALA A 158 -11.93 -9.42 26.10
N MET A 159 -11.89 -9.24 24.78
CA MET A 159 -12.45 -10.22 23.85
C MET A 159 -11.62 -11.48 23.87
N SER A 160 -12.28 -12.62 23.98
CA SER A 160 -11.62 -13.90 23.76
C SER A 160 -11.11 -13.94 22.32
N LEU A 161 -9.85 -14.32 22.15
CA LEU A 161 -9.26 -14.53 20.82
C LEU A 161 -9.75 -15.83 20.18
N PHE A 162 -10.52 -16.65 20.93
CA PHE A 162 -11.06 -17.95 20.54
C PHE A 162 -12.42 -18.20 21.18
#